data_AF-A0A936M3Y0-F1
#
_entry.id   AF-A0A936M3Y0-F1
#
_cell.length_a   1.000
_cell.length_b   1.000
_cell.length_c   1.000
_cell.angle_alpha   90.00
_cell.angle_beta   90.00
_cell.angle_gamma   90.00
#
_symmetry.space_group_name_H-M   'P 1'
#
loop_
_entity.id
_entity.type
_entity.pdbx_description
1 polymer ?
#
loop_
_entity_poly.entity_id
_entity_poly.type
_entity_poly.pdbx_seq_one_letter_code
_entity_poly.pdbx_strand_id
1 'polypeptide(L)'
;MRFLGIDFGWQGHPSGVASLGWDGRALTTRALDRLQTAGEVLEWIAREAGRHGAMIAVDAPTIIVNPTGRRPAEAEAQRKFARYHAGCHPANLGRPFAAHTVAFGRSLEAMGFVHACRIEPRRAGRYQIEVHPHAAAVRLFELDRIVKYKKGTVAQRAAELERFRGLLLQFLPRLRPAVAGLALPAATPPLKDSEDRFDALLAAYTGAHWWYWGTARNDVLGDGETGYIVVPLAASSGVQESPPYTDCSRLPVNTWDGAPCATTSPSRRMTSESA
;
A
#
# COMPACT_ATOMS: atom_id res chain seq x y z
N MET A 1 -0.69 -6.12 12.53
CA MET A 1 0.22 -6.04 11.36
C MET A 1 1.11 -4.83 11.50
N ARG A 2 2.33 -4.88 10.96
CA ARG A 2 3.23 -3.71 10.84
C ARG A 2 3.50 -3.40 9.37
N PHE A 3 3.69 -2.13 9.04
CA PHE A 3 3.98 -1.68 7.68
C PHE A 3 5.24 -0.85 7.72
N LEU A 4 6.29 -1.37 7.10
CA LEU A 4 7.62 -0.78 7.12
C LEU A 4 7.91 -0.23 5.73
N GLY A 5 8.07 1.07 5.62
CA GLY A 5 8.40 1.74 4.37
C GLY A 5 9.87 2.13 4.34
N ILE A 6 10.52 1.90 3.20
CA ILE A 6 11.94 2.13 2.99
C ILE A 6 12.11 3.01 1.75
N ASP A 7 12.52 4.28 1.94
CA ASP A 7 13.13 5.06 0.84
C ASP A 7 14.57 4.61 0.72
N PHE A 8 14.82 3.64 -0.16
CA PHE A 8 16.06 2.88 -0.16
C PHE A 8 17.16 3.66 -0.87
N GLY A 9 18.16 4.05 -0.08
CA GLY A 9 19.34 4.74 -0.58
C GLY A 9 20.09 3.89 -1.59
N TRP A 10 20.64 4.54 -2.62
CA TRP A 10 21.62 3.90 -3.49
C TRP A 10 22.87 3.50 -2.70
N GLN A 11 23.74 2.68 -3.29
CA GLN A 11 24.96 2.23 -2.64
C GLN A 11 25.77 3.40 -2.04
N GLY A 12 26.03 3.33 -0.72
CA GLY A 12 26.76 4.36 0.01
C GLY A 12 25.93 5.57 0.46
N HIS A 13 24.61 5.55 0.25
CA HIS A 13 23.69 6.59 0.69
C HIS A 13 22.72 6.09 1.78
N PRO A 14 22.34 6.94 2.74
CA PRO A 14 21.38 6.57 3.76
C PRO A 14 19.98 6.31 3.19
N SER A 15 19.19 5.56 3.94
CA SER A 15 17.79 5.23 3.62
C SER A 15 16.85 5.84 4.65
N GLY A 16 15.72 6.37 4.18
CA GLY A 16 14.61 6.72 5.05
C GLY A 16 13.86 5.47 5.48
N VAL A 17 13.43 5.42 6.74
CA VAL A 17 12.62 4.30 7.25
C VAL A 17 11.42 4.81 8.04
N ALA A 18 10.27 4.18 7.85
CA ALA A 18 9.06 4.49 8.60
C ALA A 18 8.29 3.23 8.98
N SER A 19 7.76 3.19 10.20
CA SER A 19 6.99 2.06 10.74
C SER A 19 5.58 2.53 11.13
N LEU A 20 4.57 1.91 10.53
CA LEU A 20 3.17 2.07 10.91
C LEU A 20 2.65 0.79 11.55
N GLY A 21 1.90 0.92 12.65
CA GLY A 21 1.22 -0.19 13.32
C GLY A 21 -0.28 -0.15 13.12
N TRP A 22 -0.89 -1.29 12.77
CA TRP A 22 -2.36 -1.45 12.75
C TRP A 22 -2.86 -2.04 14.05
N ASP A 23 -3.79 -1.34 14.70
CA ASP A 23 -4.39 -1.72 15.99
C ASP A 23 -5.76 -2.42 15.85
N GLY A 24 -6.27 -2.61 14.63
CA GLY A 24 -7.62 -3.12 14.36
C GLY A 24 -8.59 -2.05 13.85
N ARG A 25 -8.25 -0.77 14.02
CA ARG A 25 -9.10 0.37 13.65
C ARG A 25 -8.36 1.41 12.79
N ALA A 26 -7.14 1.76 13.17
CA ALA A 26 -6.34 2.77 12.51
C ALA A 26 -4.86 2.36 12.46
N LEU A 27 -4.12 3.06 11.59
CA LEU A 27 -2.67 3.06 11.60
C LEU A 27 -2.16 4.11 12.60
N THR A 28 -1.06 3.83 13.26
CA THR A 28 -0.32 4.79 14.08
C THR A 28 1.15 4.77 13.70
N THR A 29 1.79 5.94 13.69
CA THR A 29 3.24 6.04 13.46
C THR A 29 3.99 5.52 14.67
N ARG A 30 4.90 4.57 14.45
CA ARG A 30 5.73 3.95 15.49
C ARG A 30 7.17 4.44 15.45
N ALA A 31 7.71 4.57 14.24
CA ALA A 31 9.07 5.05 14.02
C ALA A 31 9.13 5.83 12.71
N LEU A 32 10.00 6.82 12.67
CA LEU A 32 10.36 7.60 11.50
C LEU A 32 11.83 7.98 11.66
N ASP A 33 12.70 7.43 10.83
CA ASP A 33 14.13 7.59 11.00
C ASP A 33 14.90 7.53 9.67
N ARG A 34 16.22 7.67 9.74
CA ARG A 34 17.12 7.62 8.60
C ARG A 34 18.40 6.88 8.97
N LEU A 35 18.67 5.79 8.27
CA LEU A 35 19.74 4.84 8.59
C LEU A 35 20.83 4.88 7.52
N GLN A 36 22.09 4.74 7.91
CA GLN A 36 23.23 4.99 7.03
C GLN A 36 23.48 3.84 6.05
N THR A 37 23.24 2.60 6.46
CA THR A 37 23.61 1.41 5.67
C THR A 37 22.44 0.45 5.47
N ALA A 38 22.50 -0.36 4.40
CA ALA A 38 21.51 -1.42 4.18
C ALA A 38 21.49 -2.45 5.33
N GLY A 39 22.63 -2.70 5.98
CA GLY A 39 22.71 -3.57 7.16
C GLY A 39 21.89 -3.02 8.34
N GLU A 40 22.07 -1.73 8.65
CA GLU A 40 21.26 -1.05 9.68
C GLU A 40 19.76 -1.10 9.35
N VAL A 41 19.39 -0.94 8.07
CA VAL A 41 18.00 -1.08 7.63
C VAL A 41 17.47 -2.48 7.89
N LEU A 42 18.24 -3.54 7.57
CA LEU A 42 17.83 -4.93 7.82
C LEU A 42 17.68 -5.23 9.31
N GLU A 43 18.60 -4.74 10.15
CA GLU A 43 18.51 -4.85 11.61
C GLU A 43 17.29 -4.12 12.16
N TRP A 44 17.03 -2.92 11.65
CA TRP A 44 15.84 -2.14 11.97
C TRP A 44 14.57 -2.89 11.56
N ILE A 45 14.52 -3.50 10.36
CA ILE A 45 13.39 -4.33 9.89
C ILE A 45 13.19 -5.52 10.83
N ALA A 46 14.26 -6.21 11.25
CA ALA A 46 14.14 -7.35 12.16
C ALA A 46 13.49 -6.94 13.49
N ARG A 47 13.95 -5.84 14.09
CA ARG A 47 13.42 -5.28 15.34
C ARG A 47 11.99 -4.76 15.16
N GLU A 48 11.75 -3.99 14.10
CA GLU A 48 10.46 -3.38 13.82
C GLU A 48 9.43 -4.36 13.30
N ALA A 49 9.76 -5.49 12.68
CA ALA A 49 8.77 -6.51 12.38
C ALA A 49 8.46 -7.35 13.64
N GLY A 50 9.48 -7.62 14.45
CA GLY A 50 9.38 -8.47 15.64
C GLY A 50 8.80 -9.84 15.27
N ARG A 51 7.85 -10.34 16.09
CA ARG A 51 7.10 -11.59 15.81
C ARG A 51 5.80 -11.38 15.04
N HIS A 52 5.46 -10.14 14.70
CA HIS A 52 4.19 -9.83 14.03
C HIS A 52 4.27 -10.15 12.54
N GLY A 53 3.10 -10.28 11.89
CA GLY A 53 3.05 -10.11 10.45
C GLY A 53 3.43 -8.68 10.06
N ALA A 54 4.20 -8.54 8.99
CA ALA A 54 4.75 -7.28 8.52
C ALA A 54 4.79 -7.21 6.99
N MET A 55 4.55 -6.02 6.45
CA MET A 55 4.64 -5.68 5.04
C MET A 55 5.77 -4.68 4.85
N ILE A 56 6.78 -5.04 4.06
CA ILE A 56 7.91 -4.17 3.72
C ILE A 56 7.64 -3.56 2.35
N ALA A 57 7.51 -2.24 2.28
CA ALA A 57 7.33 -1.50 1.04
C ALA A 57 8.61 -0.72 0.72
N VAL A 58 9.26 -1.08 -0.38
CA VAL A 58 10.58 -0.56 -0.75
C VAL A 58 10.45 0.35 -1.97
N ASP A 59 10.90 1.61 -1.86
CA ASP A 59 11.09 2.51 -3.01
C ASP A 59 12.38 2.19 -3.75
N ALA A 60 12.44 0.97 -4.29
CA ALA A 60 13.52 0.53 -5.16
C ALA A 60 13.15 -0.79 -5.86
N PRO A 61 13.70 -1.05 -7.05
CA PRO A 61 13.51 -2.30 -7.76
C PRO A 61 14.25 -3.48 -7.11
N THR A 62 13.51 -4.36 -6.43
CA THR A 62 14.06 -5.53 -5.73
C THR A 62 14.12 -6.80 -6.58
N ILE A 63 13.37 -6.84 -7.69
CA ILE A 63 13.45 -7.89 -8.72
C ILE A 63 13.87 -7.26 -10.05
N ILE A 64 15.07 -7.59 -10.53
CA ILE A 64 15.57 -7.14 -11.83
C ILE A 64 16.16 -8.34 -12.57
N VAL A 65 15.63 -8.63 -13.75
CA VAL A 65 16.03 -9.81 -14.54
C VAL A 65 16.57 -9.45 -15.93
N ASN A 66 16.19 -8.29 -16.46
CA ASN A 66 16.56 -7.87 -17.80
C ASN A 66 17.99 -7.29 -17.84
N PRO A 67 18.84 -7.66 -18.83
CA PRO A 67 20.19 -7.11 -18.97
C PRO A 67 20.20 -5.60 -19.25
N THR A 68 19.31 -5.15 -20.13
CA THR A 68 19.18 -3.75 -20.57
C THR A 68 17.71 -3.37 -20.73
N GLY A 69 17.42 -2.10 -21.05
CA GLY A 69 16.06 -1.62 -21.29
C GLY A 69 15.24 -1.42 -20.01
N ARG A 70 13.91 -1.50 -20.14
CA ARG A 70 12.90 -1.30 -19.07
C ARG A 70 12.24 -2.64 -18.75
N ARG A 71 11.89 -2.89 -17.48
CA ARG A 71 10.97 -3.98 -17.11
C ARG A 71 9.54 -3.66 -17.61
N PRO A 72 8.65 -4.65 -17.75
CA PRO A 72 7.23 -4.42 -18.00
C PRO A 72 6.62 -3.43 -17.00
N ALA A 73 7.00 -3.53 -15.71
CA ALA A 73 6.58 -2.61 -14.66
C ALA A 73 6.87 -1.12 -14.98
N GLU A 74 8.10 -0.78 -15.38
CA GLU A 74 8.44 0.60 -15.77
C GLU A 74 7.73 1.05 -17.04
N ALA A 75 7.53 0.14 -18.00
CA ALA A 75 6.82 0.47 -19.24
C ALA A 75 5.37 0.85 -18.94
N GLU A 76 4.70 0.08 -18.08
CA GLU A 76 3.36 0.39 -17.58
C GLU A 76 3.34 1.66 -16.73
N ALA A 77 4.30 1.84 -15.84
CA ALA A 77 4.41 3.03 -15.01
C ALA A 77 4.59 4.28 -15.89
N GLN A 78 5.46 4.23 -16.90
CA GLN A 78 5.60 5.31 -17.87
C GLN A 78 4.27 5.60 -18.56
N ARG A 79 3.58 4.59 -19.07
CA ARG A 79 2.30 4.75 -19.79
C ARG A 79 1.23 5.39 -18.91
N LYS A 80 1.11 4.95 -17.65
CA LYS A 80 0.07 5.41 -16.71
C LYS A 80 0.41 6.75 -16.06
N PHE A 81 1.70 7.04 -15.84
CA PHE A 81 2.14 8.11 -14.96
C PHE A 81 3.00 9.22 -15.60
N ALA A 82 3.42 9.08 -16.86
CA ALA A 82 4.23 10.11 -17.53
C ALA A 82 3.57 11.50 -17.56
N ARG A 83 2.25 11.56 -17.77
CA ARG A 83 1.50 12.83 -17.80
C ARG A 83 1.56 13.61 -16.47
N TYR A 84 1.74 12.89 -15.36
CA TYR A 84 1.89 13.47 -14.02
C TYR A 84 3.35 13.76 -13.66
N HIS A 85 4.29 13.45 -14.56
CA HIS A 85 5.73 13.44 -14.32
C HIS A 85 6.18 12.41 -13.28
N ALA A 86 5.41 11.33 -13.09
CA ALA A 86 5.69 10.24 -12.17
C ALA A 86 6.10 8.95 -12.91
N GLY A 87 6.70 9.04 -14.09
CA GLY A 87 7.24 7.87 -14.79
C GLY A 87 8.44 7.27 -14.05
N CYS A 88 8.67 5.97 -14.20
CA CYS A 88 9.82 5.27 -13.60
C CYS A 88 11.00 5.24 -14.56
N HIS A 89 12.20 5.41 -14.02
CA HIS A 89 13.43 5.20 -14.78
C HIS A 89 13.68 3.70 -15.02
N PRO A 90 14.27 3.30 -16.16
CA PRO A 90 14.54 1.90 -16.45
C PRO A 90 15.41 1.22 -15.39
N ALA A 91 14.92 0.13 -14.80
CA ALA A 91 15.70 -0.81 -14.01
C ALA A 91 16.17 -1.98 -14.90
N ASN A 92 17.46 -2.28 -14.86
CA ASN A 92 18.09 -3.40 -15.58
C ASN A 92 19.43 -3.74 -14.93
N LEU A 93 19.96 -4.93 -15.20
CA LEU A 93 21.19 -5.43 -14.59
C LEU A 93 22.43 -4.61 -14.96
N GLY A 94 22.39 -3.85 -16.06
CA GLY A 94 23.44 -2.89 -16.42
C GLY A 94 23.45 -1.61 -15.59
N ARG A 95 22.48 -1.39 -14.69
CA ARG A 95 22.46 -0.21 -13.81
C ARG A 95 23.36 -0.40 -12.58
N PRO A 96 24.12 0.62 -12.15
CA PRO A 96 25.00 0.53 -10.99
C PRO A 96 24.27 0.11 -9.69
N PHE A 97 23.00 0.49 -9.54
CA PHE A 97 22.21 0.16 -8.35
C PHE A 97 21.67 -1.27 -8.34
N ALA A 98 21.63 -1.97 -9.48
CA ALA A 98 20.83 -3.19 -9.62
C ALA A 98 21.27 -4.30 -8.66
N ALA A 99 22.59 -4.50 -8.53
CA ALA A 99 23.12 -5.50 -7.60
C ALA A 99 22.74 -5.17 -6.14
N HIS A 100 22.76 -3.89 -5.76
CA HIS A 100 22.46 -3.45 -4.41
C HIS A 100 20.98 -3.67 -4.05
N THR A 101 20.06 -3.27 -4.93
CA THR A 101 18.62 -3.37 -4.68
C THR A 101 18.11 -4.81 -4.75
N VAL A 102 18.64 -5.62 -5.68
CA VAL A 102 18.33 -7.07 -5.76
C VAL A 102 18.87 -7.82 -4.54
N ALA A 103 20.09 -7.51 -4.08
CA ALA A 103 20.64 -8.11 -2.86
C ALA A 103 19.81 -7.76 -1.61
N PHE A 104 19.26 -6.54 -1.55
CA PHE A 104 18.35 -6.14 -0.48
C PHE A 104 17.05 -6.96 -0.51
N GLY A 105 16.41 -7.10 -1.69
CA GLY A 105 15.22 -7.95 -1.87
C GLY A 105 15.46 -9.40 -1.42
N ARG A 106 16.57 -10.00 -1.84
CA ARG A 106 16.98 -11.36 -1.42
C ARG A 106 17.23 -11.48 0.08
N SER A 107 17.80 -10.44 0.70
CA SER A 107 17.96 -10.40 2.16
C SER A 107 16.62 -10.42 2.88
N LEU A 108 15.61 -9.71 2.36
CA LEU A 108 14.24 -9.76 2.88
C LEU A 108 13.61 -11.15 2.70
N GLU A 109 13.84 -11.82 1.57
CA GLU A 109 13.39 -13.21 1.36
C GLU A 109 14.03 -14.17 2.38
N ALA A 110 15.33 -14.02 2.64
CA ALA A 110 16.04 -14.79 3.65
C ALA A 110 15.51 -14.54 5.08
N MET A 111 14.95 -13.35 5.34
CA MET A 111 14.23 -13.03 6.58
C MET A 111 12.76 -13.52 6.60
N GLY A 112 12.32 -14.23 5.55
CA GLY A 112 10.99 -14.82 5.41
C GLY A 112 9.93 -13.87 4.85
N PHE A 113 10.31 -12.74 4.23
CA PHE A 113 9.39 -11.83 3.56
C PHE A 113 9.20 -12.23 2.10
N VAL A 114 8.02 -12.73 1.76
CA VAL A 114 7.71 -13.17 0.40
C VAL A 114 7.23 -12.01 -0.48
N HIS A 115 7.57 -12.04 -1.76
CA HIS A 115 7.06 -11.08 -2.73
C HIS A 115 5.53 -11.20 -2.88
N ALA A 116 4.81 -10.13 -2.56
CA ALA A 116 3.35 -10.09 -2.57
C ALA A 116 2.79 -9.31 -3.78
N CYS A 117 3.17 -9.71 -5.01
CA CYS A 117 2.53 -9.21 -6.24
C CYS A 117 1.03 -9.60 -6.32
N ARG A 118 0.60 -10.56 -5.51
CA ARG A 118 -0.78 -10.90 -5.21
C ARG A 118 -0.93 -11.03 -3.70
N ILE A 119 -2.07 -10.61 -3.17
CA ILE A 119 -2.35 -10.72 -1.73
C ILE A 119 -3.84 -10.94 -1.49
N GLU A 120 -4.14 -11.69 -0.45
CA GLU A 120 -5.48 -11.71 0.15
C GLU A 120 -5.60 -10.52 1.12
N PRO A 121 -6.54 -9.58 0.90
CA PRO A 121 -6.66 -8.39 1.72
C PRO A 121 -6.80 -8.72 3.21
N ARG A 122 -6.09 -7.96 4.04
CA ARG A 122 -6.09 -8.04 5.51
C ARG A 122 -5.57 -9.35 6.11
N ARG A 123 -5.01 -10.24 5.28
CA ARG A 123 -4.39 -11.47 5.78
C ARG A 123 -3.02 -11.19 6.41
N ALA A 124 -2.82 -11.65 7.64
CA ALA A 124 -1.52 -11.53 8.29
C ALA A 124 -0.46 -12.38 7.57
N GLY A 125 0.77 -11.86 7.48
CA GLY A 125 1.88 -12.54 6.84
C GLY A 125 3.13 -11.69 6.84
N ARG A 126 4.21 -12.20 6.23
CA ARG A 126 5.47 -11.48 6.02
C ARG A 126 5.65 -11.25 4.54
N TYR A 127 5.46 -10.01 4.12
CA TYR A 127 5.41 -9.64 2.72
C TYR A 127 6.45 -8.57 2.41
N GLN A 128 6.93 -8.57 1.18
CA GLN A 128 7.65 -7.45 0.60
C GLN A 128 7.04 -7.04 -0.75
N ILE A 129 7.10 -5.75 -1.06
CA ILE A 129 6.66 -5.17 -2.32
C ILE A 129 7.59 -4.03 -2.73
N GLU A 130 7.74 -3.82 -4.02
CA GLU A 130 8.27 -2.58 -4.57
C GLU A 130 7.13 -1.57 -4.74
N VAL A 131 7.39 -0.31 -4.41
CA VAL A 131 6.45 0.82 -4.50
C VAL A 131 7.11 2.00 -5.22
N HIS A 132 6.29 2.97 -5.64
CA HIS A 132 6.74 4.21 -6.26
C HIS A 132 6.05 5.42 -5.62
N PRO A 133 6.67 6.06 -4.61
CA PRO A 133 6.05 7.14 -3.81
C PRO A 133 5.51 8.29 -4.64
N HIS A 134 6.16 8.69 -5.73
CA HIS A 134 5.64 9.74 -6.61
C HIS A 134 4.31 9.36 -7.28
N ALA A 135 4.17 8.13 -7.77
CA ALA A 135 2.91 7.66 -8.34
C ALA A 135 1.83 7.45 -7.27
N ALA A 136 2.22 6.97 -6.08
CA ALA A 136 1.33 6.85 -4.95
C ALA A 136 0.77 8.21 -4.50
N ALA A 137 1.63 9.23 -4.36
CA ALA A 137 1.23 10.60 -4.01
C ALA A 137 0.25 11.18 -5.03
N VAL A 138 0.52 11.01 -6.33
CA VAL A 138 -0.38 11.45 -7.41
C VAL A 138 -1.79 10.88 -7.24
N ARG A 139 -1.90 9.60 -6.85
CA ARG A 139 -3.18 8.91 -6.75
C ARG A 139 -3.90 9.17 -5.44
N LEU A 140 -3.18 9.09 -4.32
CA LEU A 140 -3.74 9.26 -2.99
C LEU A 140 -4.11 10.71 -2.67
N PHE A 141 -3.37 11.67 -3.23
CA PHE A 141 -3.57 13.10 -2.99
C PHE A 141 -4.21 13.82 -4.19
N GLU A 142 -4.65 13.05 -5.19
CA GLU A 142 -5.37 13.55 -6.38
C GLU A 142 -4.63 14.69 -7.10
N LEU A 143 -3.31 14.53 -7.29
CA LEU A 143 -2.46 15.58 -7.86
C LEU A 143 -2.43 15.50 -9.39
N ASP A 144 -2.51 16.66 -10.05
CA ASP A 144 -2.31 16.74 -11.50
C ASP A 144 -0.86 16.47 -11.93
N ARG A 145 0.11 16.69 -11.03
CA ARG A 145 1.54 16.41 -11.22
C ARG A 145 2.24 16.14 -9.89
N ILE A 146 3.42 15.51 -9.93
CA ILE A 146 4.24 15.28 -8.74
C ILE A 146 4.58 16.58 -7.99
N VAL A 147 4.83 16.44 -6.69
CA VAL A 147 5.49 17.45 -5.87
C VAL A 147 7.00 17.41 -6.16
N LYS A 148 7.61 18.55 -6.50
CA LYS A 148 8.99 18.61 -7.02
C LYS A 148 10.03 18.86 -5.92
N TYR A 149 9.95 18.14 -4.79
CA TYR A 149 10.88 18.33 -3.68
C TYR A 149 12.31 17.80 -3.94
N LYS A 150 12.51 16.99 -5.00
CA LYS A 150 13.85 16.48 -5.41
C LYS A 150 14.54 17.32 -6.50
N LYS A 151 13.92 18.39 -7.03
CA LYS A 151 14.44 19.17 -8.17
C LYS A 151 14.28 20.68 -7.98
N GLY A 152 15.30 21.46 -8.33
CA GLY A 152 15.28 22.93 -8.26
C GLY A 152 16.27 23.46 -7.23
N THR A 153 16.19 24.76 -6.95
CA THR A 153 17.02 25.42 -5.92
C THR A 153 16.66 24.91 -4.52
N VAL A 154 17.53 25.14 -3.53
CA VAL A 154 17.26 24.75 -2.13
C VAL A 154 15.94 25.35 -1.63
N ALA A 155 15.69 26.63 -1.93
CA ALA A 155 14.44 27.30 -1.54
C ALA A 155 13.20 26.68 -2.20
N GLN A 156 13.28 26.35 -3.50
CA GLN A 156 12.18 25.68 -4.21
C GLN A 156 11.91 24.28 -3.64
N ARG A 157 12.98 23.51 -3.38
CA ARG A 157 12.88 22.18 -2.78
C ARG A 157 12.31 22.23 -1.37
N ALA A 158 12.72 23.20 -0.55
CA ALA A 158 12.18 23.39 0.80
C ALA A 158 10.68 23.68 0.77
N ALA A 159 10.23 24.59 -0.11
CA ALA A 159 8.82 24.92 -0.27
C ALA A 159 8.00 23.70 -0.76
N GLU A 160 8.50 22.96 -1.75
CA GLU A 160 7.82 21.77 -2.25
C GLU A 160 7.83 20.63 -1.21
N LEU A 161 8.88 20.48 -0.40
CA LEU A 161 8.94 19.47 0.64
C LEU A 161 7.99 19.78 1.80
N GLU A 162 7.85 21.05 2.17
CA GLU A 162 6.84 21.49 3.14
C GLU A 162 5.42 21.31 2.57
N ARG A 163 5.22 21.54 1.27
CA ARG A 163 3.95 21.21 0.59
C ARG A 163 3.66 19.71 0.65
N PHE A 164 4.67 18.86 0.41
CA PHE A 164 4.52 17.41 0.52
C PHE A 164 4.15 16.97 1.94
N ARG A 165 4.82 17.54 2.95
CA ARG A 165 4.49 17.35 4.37
C ARG A 165 3.02 17.73 4.66
N GLY A 166 2.56 18.87 4.16
CA GLY A 166 1.18 19.31 4.28
C GLY A 166 0.18 18.32 3.69
N LEU A 167 0.47 17.76 2.52
CA LEU A 167 -0.35 16.72 1.89
C LEU A 167 -0.41 15.44 2.73
N LEU A 168 0.73 14.98 3.27
CA LEU A 168 0.77 13.81 4.16
C LEU A 168 -0.13 14.01 5.39
N LEU A 169 -0.01 15.17 6.05
CA LEU A 169 -0.81 15.53 7.23
C LEU A 169 -2.30 15.69 6.91
N GLN A 170 -2.63 16.19 5.72
CA GLN A 170 -4.01 16.38 5.29
C GLN A 170 -4.71 15.07 4.91
N PHE A 171 -4.05 14.22 4.11
CA PHE A 171 -4.69 13.09 3.47
C PHE A 171 -4.58 11.79 4.27
N LEU A 172 -3.41 11.44 4.81
CA LEU A 172 -3.21 10.14 5.46
C LEU A 172 -4.20 9.88 6.64
N PRO A 173 -4.58 10.87 7.45
CA PRO A 173 -5.62 10.67 8.48
C PRO A 173 -7.05 10.50 7.94
N ARG A 174 -7.31 10.90 6.69
CA ARG A 174 -8.65 10.87 6.07
C ARG A 174 -8.86 9.66 5.15
N LEU A 175 -7.77 9.11 4.63
CA LEU A 175 -7.81 7.90 3.80
C LEU A 175 -8.20 6.66 4.62
N ARG A 176 -8.36 5.53 3.93
CA ARG A 176 -8.63 4.22 4.55
C ARG A 176 -7.57 3.21 4.10
N PRO A 177 -6.86 2.55 5.02
CA PRO A 177 -6.87 2.77 6.48
C PRO A 177 -6.35 4.17 6.83
N ALA A 178 -6.89 4.77 7.90
CA ALA A 178 -6.50 6.12 8.35
C ALA A 178 -5.24 6.06 9.21
N VAL A 179 -4.37 7.07 9.12
CA VAL A 179 -3.24 7.26 10.04
C VAL A 179 -3.64 8.23 11.16
N ALA A 180 -3.92 7.70 12.34
CA ALA A 180 -4.35 8.47 13.51
C ALA A 180 -3.15 9.18 14.17
N GLY A 181 -3.37 10.43 14.60
CA GLY A 181 -2.38 11.19 15.37
C GLY A 181 -1.08 11.49 14.61
N LEU A 182 -1.12 11.52 13.27
CA LEU A 182 0.07 11.77 12.46
C LEU A 182 0.66 13.16 12.78
N ALA A 183 1.90 13.16 13.24
CA ALA A 183 2.71 14.36 13.42
C ALA A 183 4.01 14.19 12.64
N LEU A 184 4.43 15.25 11.95
CA LEU A 184 5.67 15.29 11.19
C LEU A 184 6.48 16.54 11.54
N PRO A 185 7.81 16.43 11.70
CA PRO A 185 8.67 17.60 11.87
C PRO A 185 8.58 18.50 10.63
N ALA A 186 8.85 19.79 10.79
CA ALA A 186 8.93 20.71 9.66
C ALA A 186 10.09 20.33 8.73
N ALA A 187 9.95 20.61 7.43
CA ALA A 187 10.99 20.34 6.45
C ALA A 187 12.12 21.39 6.52
N THR A 188 13.07 21.21 7.44
CA THR A 188 14.21 22.13 7.61
C THR A 188 15.49 21.58 6.99
N PRO A 189 16.42 22.42 6.51
CA PRO A 189 17.74 21.97 6.06
C PRO A 189 18.50 21.17 7.15
N PRO A 190 19.24 20.11 6.79
CA PRO A 190 19.41 19.56 5.45
C PRO A 190 18.15 18.80 4.97
N LEU A 191 17.61 19.21 3.81
CA LEU A 191 16.30 18.75 3.32
C LEU A 191 16.23 17.24 3.03
N LYS A 192 17.39 16.62 2.73
CA LYS A 192 17.44 15.21 2.37
C LYS A 192 16.96 14.29 3.51
N ASP A 193 17.16 14.70 4.76
CA ASP A 193 16.67 13.92 5.91
C ASP A 193 15.15 13.86 5.95
N SER A 194 14.48 15.02 5.81
CA SER A 194 13.03 15.09 5.74
C SER A 194 12.48 14.43 4.47
N GLU A 195 13.16 14.58 3.33
CA GLU A 195 12.82 13.90 2.07
C GLU A 195 12.77 12.38 2.27
N ASP A 196 13.86 11.78 2.75
CA ASP A 196 14.00 10.34 2.93
C ASP A 196 12.91 9.81 3.89
N ARG A 197 12.69 10.50 5.01
CA ARG A 197 11.68 10.14 6.01
C ARG A 197 10.26 10.23 5.46
N PHE A 198 9.92 11.29 4.74
CA PHE A 198 8.57 11.47 4.20
C PHE A 198 8.25 10.47 3.06
N ASP A 199 9.23 10.16 2.21
CA ASP A 199 9.09 9.13 1.19
C ASP A 199 8.94 7.74 1.81
N ALA A 200 9.72 7.44 2.85
CA ALA A 200 9.58 6.19 3.60
C ALA A 200 8.20 6.06 4.28
N LEU A 201 7.65 7.15 4.83
CA LEU A 201 6.29 7.14 5.39
C LEU A 201 5.24 6.85 4.32
N LEU A 202 5.35 7.47 3.15
CA LEU A 202 4.42 7.22 2.05
C LEU A 202 4.56 5.79 1.50
N ALA A 203 5.78 5.24 1.46
CA ALA A 203 6.03 3.85 1.13
C ALA A 203 5.34 2.91 2.15
N ALA A 204 5.51 3.18 3.46
CA ALA A 204 4.86 2.39 4.52
C ALA A 204 3.34 2.42 4.38
N TYR A 205 2.78 3.61 4.13
CA TYR A 205 1.35 3.77 3.88
C TYR A 205 0.88 3.01 2.65
N THR A 206 1.64 3.05 1.55
CA THR A 206 1.33 2.31 0.32
C THR A 206 1.29 0.79 0.58
N GLY A 207 2.23 0.27 1.37
CA GLY A 207 2.19 -1.12 1.84
C GLY A 207 0.95 -1.44 2.69
N ALA A 208 0.55 -0.53 3.57
CA ALA A 208 -0.68 -0.67 4.36
C ALA A 208 -1.95 -0.65 3.49
N HIS A 209 -1.98 0.22 2.50
CA HIS A 209 -3.07 0.34 1.54
C HIS A 209 -3.19 -0.91 0.65
N TRP A 210 -2.05 -1.47 0.22
CA TRP A 210 -2.01 -2.74 -0.50
C TRP A 210 -2.53 -3.90 0.33
N TRP A 211 -2.05 -4.03 1.56
CA TRP A 211 -2.52 -5.06 2.47
C TRP A 211 -4.01 -4.92 2.78
N TYR A 212 -4.50 -3.70 2.99
CA TYR A 212 -5.88 -3.49 3.42
C TYR A 212 -6.90 -3.77 2.30
N TRP A 213 -6.60 -3.34 1.07
CA TRP A 213 -7.54 -3.39 -0.05
C TRP A 213 -7.22 -4.44 -1.11
N GLY A 214 -5.98 -4.91 -1.19
CA GLY A 214 -5.48 -5.67 -2.34
C GLY A 214 -5.78 -4.96 -3.65
N THR A 215 -6.19 -5.72 -4.66
CA THR A 215 -6.48 -5.21 -6.02
C THR A 215 -7.73 -4.35 -6.13
N ALA A 216 -8.59 -4.30 -5.09
CA ALA A 216 -9.80 -3.48 -5.13
C ALA A 216 -9.50 -1.97 -5.19
N ARG A 217 -8.35 -1.55 -4.63
CA ARG A 217 -7.93 -0.14 -4.60
C ARG A 217 -6.46 0.05 -4.99
N ASN A 218 -5.81 -0.95 -5.57
CA ASN A 218 -4.42 -0.86 -5.99
C ASN A 218 -4.24 -1.54 -7.34
N ASP A 219 -3.26 -1.05 -8.09
CA ASP A 219 -2.79 -1.62 -9.33
C ASP A 219 -1.42 -2.27 -9.10
N VAL A 220 -1.14 -3.35 -9.83
CA VAL A 220 0.15 -4.03 -9.83
C VAL A 220 0.69 -3.92 -11.25
N LEU A 221 1.77 -3.17 -11.41
CA LEU A 221 2.40 -2.93 -12.70
C LEU A 221 3.49 -3.97 -12.91
N GLY A 222 3.40 -4.81 -13.95
CA GLY A 222 4.31 -5.95 -14.11
C GLY A 222 3.89 -7.19 -13.31
N ASP A 223 4.84 -8.04 -12.94
CA ASP A 223 4.57 -9.35 -12.32
C ASP A 223 5.70 -9.84 -11.41
N GLY A 224 5.45 -10.95 -10.71
CA GLY A 224 6.42 -11.54 -9.78
C GLY A 224 7.67 -12.15 -10.43
N GLU A 225 7.67 -12.38 -11.74
CA GLU A 225 8.79 -13.00 -12.46
C GLU A 225 9.78 -11.95 -13.00
N THR A 226 9.24 -10.86 -13.54
CA THR A 226 10.00 -9.79 -14.20
C THR A 226 10.15 -8.53 -13.34
N GLY A 227 9.51 -8.51 -12.16
CA GLY A 227 9.45 -7.38 -11.24
C GLY A 227 8.14 -6.60 -11.38
N TYR A 228 7.68 -6.05 -10.25
CA TYR A 228 6.38 -5.38 -10.17
C TYR A 228 6.43 -4.15 -9.28
N ILE A 229 5.54 -3.18 -9.54
CA ILE A 229 5.35 -1.99 -8.71
C ILE A 229 3.90 -1.94 -8.26
N VAL A 230 3.68 -1.83 -6.95
CA VAL A 230 2.33 -1.62 -6.40
C VAL A 230 2.04 -0.12 -6.31
N VAL A 231 0.90 0.30 -6.87
CA VAL A 231 0.47 1.70 -6.84
C VAL A 231 -1.01 1.80 -6.44
N PRO A 232 -1.39 2.66 -5.49
CA PRO A 232 -2.79 2.91 -5.18
C PRO A 232 -3.59 3.43 -6.38
N LEU A 233 -4.87 3.07 -6.45
CA LEU A 233 -5.84 3.70 -7.34
C LEU A 233 -6.35 5.00 -6.72
N ALA A 234 -6.90 5.90 -7.55
CA ALA A 234 -7.57 7.09 -7.05
C ALA A 234 -8.82 6.70 -6.23
N ALA A 235 -9.17 7.51 -5.22
CA ALA A 235 -10.31 7.23 -4.35
C ALA A 235 -11.66 7.14 -5.11
N SER A 236 -11.74 7.72 -6.30
CA SER A 236 -12.96 7.90 -7.11
C SER A 236 -13.46 6.70 -7.93
N SER A 237 -12.81 5.53 -7.89
CA SER A 237 -13.40 4.32 -8.47
C SER A 237 -14.38 3.69 -7.48
N GLY A 238 -15.69 3.91 -7.71
CA GLY A 238 -16.83 3.56 -6.87
C GLY A 238 -17.03 2.08 -6.52
N VAL A 239 -16.08 1.48 -5.79
CA VAL A 239 -16.31 0.21 -5.10
C VAL A 239 -17.14 0.52 -3.86
N GLN A 240 -18.45 0.27 -3.96
CA GLN A 240 -19.35 0.14 -2.83
C GLN A 240 -18.81 -0.97 -1.92
N GLU A 241 -18.52 -0.65 -0.66
CA GLU A 241 -18.21 -1.67 0.34
C GLU A 241 -19.43 -2.59 0.47
N SER A 242 -19.27 -3.87 0.14
CA SER A 242 -20.16 -4.88 0.71
C SER A 242 -19.81 -4.98 2.19
N PRO A 243 -20.77 -4.83 3.12
CA PRO A 243 -20.48 -4.97 4.53
C PRO A 243 -19.85 -6.34 4.80
N PRO A 244 -18.89 -6.44 5.73
CA PRO A 244 -18.33 -7.74 6.10
C PRO A 244 -19.47 -8.61 6.62
N TYR A 245 -19.74 -9.70 5.89
CA TYR A 245 -20.52 -10.87 6.24
C TYR A 245 -21.39 -10.71 7.49
N THR A 246 -22.70 -10.48 7.30
CA THR A 246 -23.66 -10.60 8.38
C THR A 246 -23.60 -12.05 8.87
N ASP A 247 -23.09 -12.22 10.09
CA ASP A 247 -23.15 -13.46 10.84
C ASP A 247 -24.59 -14.01 10.82
N CYS A 248 -24.81 -15.06 10.02
CA CYS A 248 -26.11 -15.74 9.92
C CYS A 248 -26.49 -16.49 11.20
N SER A 249 -25.70 -16.41 12.28
CA SER A 249 -26.03 -17.03 13.56
C SER A 249 -26.84 -16.14 14.53
N ARG A 250 -27.31 -14.96 14.10
CA ARG A 250 -28.17 -14.08 14.91
C ARG A 250 -29.49 -13.67 14.26
N LEU A 251 -30.15 -14.58 13.55
CA LEU A 251 -31.59 -14.43 13.34
C LEU A 251 -32.32 -14.81 14.64
N PRO A 252 -33.24 -13.98 15.16
CA PRO A 252 -34.06 -14.38 16.29
C PRO A 252 -34.90 -15.59 15.88
N VAL A 253 -34.84 -16.63 16.71
CA VAL A 253 -35.75 -17.77 16.64
C VAL A 253 -37.16 -17.22 16.84
N ASN A 254 -37.95 -17.15 15.77
CA ASN A 254 -39.36 -16.82 15.90
C ASN A 254 -40.05 -17.91 16.71
N THR A 255 -40.37 -17.56 17.95
CA THR A 255 -41.29 -18.30 18.81
C THR A 255 -42.66 -18.32 18.14
N TRP A 256 -43.01 -19.45 17.54
CA TRP A 256 -44.40 -19.79 17.23
C TRP A 256 -44.94 -20.58 18.41
N ASP A 257 -45.74 -19.92 19.25
CA ASP A 257 -46.67 -20.57 20.18
C ASP A 257 -48.08 -20.07 19.87
N GLY A 258 -49.03 -21.03 19.81
CA GLY A 258 -50.41 -20.91 19.34
C GLY A 258 -51.31 -19.95 20.14
N ALA A 259 -52.59 -19.75 19.80
CA ALA A 259 -53.61 -20.71 19.34
C ALA A 259 -54.86 -19.95 18.78
N PRO A 260 -56.09 -20.52 18.69
CA PRO A 260 -56.59 -21.36 17.58
C PRO A 260 -57.98 -20.89 17.01
N CYS A 261 -58.60 -21.77 16.20
CA CYS A 261 -59.98 -21.77 15.64
C CYS A 261 -60.13 -21.10 14.25
N ALA A 262 -60.82 -21.65 13.24
CA ALA A 262 -61.93 -22.59 13.26
C ALA A 262 -61.98 -23.50 12.01
N THR A 263 -62.60 -24.65 12.22
CA THR A 263 -63.08 -25.62 11.23
C THR A 263 -64.17 -25.04 10.32
N THR A 264 -64.21 -25.47 9.07
CA THR A 264 -65.43 -25.94 8.37
C THR A 264 -65.07 -26.47 6.97
N SER A 265 -65.37 -27.74 6.72
CA SER A 265 -65.70 -28.23 5.39
C SER A 265 -67.17 -27.88 5.10
N PRO A 266 -67.57 -27.81 3.82
CA PRO A 266 -68.36 -28.95 3.34
C PRO A 266 -68.08 -29.37 1.90
N SER A 267 -68.40 -30.64 1.64
CA SER A 267 -68.50 -31.29 0.33
C SER A 267 -69.61 -30.73 -0.56
N ARG A 268 -69.40 -30.67 -1.89
CA ARG A 268 -70.33 -31.25 -2.89
C ARG A 268 -69.72 -31.29 -4.31
N ARG A 269 -70.26 -32.23 -5.09
CA ARG A 269 -69.84 -32.77 -6.40
C ARG A 269 -70.29 -31.94 -7.61
N MET A 270 -69.72 -32.33 -8.77
CA MET A 270 -70.33 -32.44 -10.12
C MET A 270 -70.54 -31.10 -10.87
N THR A 271 -70.30 -30.92 -12.17
CA THR A 271 -70.25 -31.78 -13.38
C THR A 271 -69.47 -31.06 -14.52
N SER A 272 -69.05 -31.83 -15.55
CA SER A 272 -69.08 -31.56 -17.03
C SER A 272 -68.44 -30.27 -17.59
N GLU A 273 -67.91 -30.14 -18.81
CA GLU A 273 -67.59 -30.96 -19.99
C GLU A 273 -66.94 -29.98 -20.99
N SER A 274 -66.17 -30.51 -21.96
CA SER A 274 -65.94 -30.01 -23.34
C SER A 274 -65.23 -28.64 -23.54
N ALA A 275 -64.28 -28.49 -24.47
CA ALA A 275 -63.85 -29.31 -25.62
C ALA A 275 -62.33 -29.17 -25.82
#